data_AF-A0A7S1Z7F7-F1
#
_entry.id   AF-A0A7S1Z7F7-F1
#
_cell.length_a   1.000
_cell.length_b   1.000
_cell.length_c   1.000
_cell.angle_alpha   90.00
_cell.angle_beta   90.00
_cell.angle_gamma   90.00
#
_symmetry.space_group_name_H-M   'P 1'
#
loop_
_entity.id
_entity.type
_entity.pdbx_description
1 polymer ?
#
loop_
_entity_poly.entity_id
_entity_poly.type
_entity_poly.pdbx_seq_one_letter_code
_entity_poly.pdbx_strand_id
1 'polypeptide(L)'
;AWAKSGRAGSAQRAEDCLDRMMEGFSYDNDPDDDDETAVRPNAFNFNSVINAWANSGEFGAAGRAEEILERMEALYDDTGDPDARPTAASFNAVIDAYAKSGEDDAAERAEELLRHMEEDVPDVEPNARTFNSVINAWAKSGRRDA
;
A
#
# COMPACT_ATOMS: atom_id res chain seq x y z
N ALA A 1 11.22 24.32 16.12
CA ALA A 1 11.42 23.08 15.34
C ALA A 1 10.08 22.38 15.24
N TRP A 2 9.48 22.33 14.05
CA TRP A 2 8.13 21.81 13.83
C TRP A 2 8.17 20.28 13.77
N ALA A 3 7.62 19.63 14.80
CA ALA A 3 7.45 18.18 14.83
C ALA A 3 6.36 17.79 13.81
N LYS A 4 6.68 16.82 12.95
CA LYS A 4 5.72 16.11 12.10
C LYS A 4 4.69 15.43 13.02
N SER A 5 3.59 16.10 13.34
CA SER A 5 2.46 15.45 14.00
C SER A 5 1.66 14.69 12.94
N GLY A 6 2.14 13.51 12.55
CA GLY A 6 1.20 12.47 12.14
C GLY A 6 0.28 12.26 13.32
N ARG A 7 -0.99 12.68 13.20
CA ARG A 7 -1.96 12.47 14.28
C ARG A 7 -2.16 10.97 14.36
N ALA A 8 -1.69 10.35 15.44
CA ALA A 8 -1.92 8.95 15.72
C ALA A 8 -3.37 8.57 15.39
N GLY A 9 -3.54 7.53 14.56
CA GLY A 9 -4.85 7.06 14.10
C GLY A 9 -5.45 7.74 12.87
N SER A 10 -4.76 8.67 12.19
CA SER A 10 -5.23 9.16 10.88
C SER A 10 -5.16 8.08 9.79
N ALA A 11 -4.16 7.20 9.86
CA ALA A 11 -4.03 6.06 8.96
C ALA A 11 -5.12 5.03 9.19
N GLN A 12 -5.36 4.66 10.46
CA GLN A 12 -6.47 3.77 10.84
C GLN A 12 -7.82 4.27 10.34
N ARG A 13 -8.12 5.57 10.51
CA ARG A 13 -9.37 6.14 10.00
C ARG A 13 -9.48 6.11 8.48
N ALA A 14 -8.36 6.23 7.77
CA ALA A 14 -8.35 6.10 6.31
C ALA A 14 -8.67 4.66 5.91
N GLU A 15 -8.11 3.68 6.61
CA GLU A 15 -8.43 2.26 6.43
C GLU A 15 -9.90 1.97 6.73
N ASP A 16 -10.44 2.43 7.86
CA ASP A 16 -11.86 2.22 8.21
C ASP A 16 -12.82 2.77 7.14
N CYS A 17 -12.42 3.84 6.44
CA CYS A 17 -13.19 4.38 5.32
C CYS A 17 -13.14 3.47 4.08
N LEU A 18 -11.99 2.85 3.81
CA LEU A 18 -11.83 1.88 2.73
C LEU A 18 -12.60 0.60 3.03
N ASP A 19 -12.56 0.11 4.27
CA ASP A 19 -13.31 -1.09 4.67
C ASP A 19 -14.82 -0.89 4.49
N ARG A 20 -15.37 0.27 4.86
CA ARG A 20 -16.78 0.60 4.59
C ARG A 20 -17.13 0.63 3.10
N MET A 21 -16.20 1.10 2.27
CA MET A 21 -16.35 1.11 0.81
C MET A 21 -16.41 -0.32 0.25
N MET A 22 -15.62 -1.24 0.82
CA MET A 22 -15.61 -2.65 0.46
C MET A 22 -16.82 -3.42 1.00
N GLU A 23 -17.28 -3.15 2.23
CA GLU A 23 -18.44 -3.82 2.84
C GLU A 23 -19.75 -3.50 2.10
N GLY A 24 -19.90 -2.26 1.63
CA GLY A 24 -21.05 -1.80 0.85
C GLY A 24 -21.21 -2.51 -0.50
N PHE A 25 -20.21 -3.28 -0.94
CA PHE A 25 -20.25 -4.11 -2.14
C PHE A 25 -20.85 -5.52 -1.89
N SER A 26 -21.02 -5.94 -0.64
CA SER A 26 -21.31 -7.36 -0.30
C SER A 26 -22.79 -7.72 -0.10
N TYR A 27 -23.70 -6.74 -0.12
CA TYR A 27 -25.14 -6.99 -0.05
C TYR A 27 -25.74 -6.70 -1.43
N ASP A 28 -26.36 -7.71 -2.03
CA ASP A 28 -27.08 -7.63 -3.30
C ASP A 28 -26.20 -7.53 -4.55
N ASN A 29 -25.49 -8.63 -4.87
CA ASN A 29 -25.24 -9.00 -6.27
C ASN A 29 -26.58 -9.39 -6.94
N ASP A 30 -27.52 -8.45 -6.98
CA ASP A 30 -28.69 -8.55 -7.85
C ASP A 30 -28.23 -8.10 -9.25
N PRO A 31 -28.19 -9.02 -10.23
CA PRO A 31 -27.74 -8.68 -11.58
C PRO A 31 -28.67 -7.67 -12.29
N ASP A 32 -29.84 -7.35 -11.72
CA ASP A 32 -30.78 -6.35 -12.21
C ASP A 32 -30.67 -4.98 -11.49
N ASP A 33 -29.82 -4.85 -10.46
CA ASP A 33 -29.62 -3.60 -9.72
C ASP A 33 -28.53 -2.75 -10.39
N ASP A 34 -28.94 -1.93 -11.35
CA ASP A 34 -28.14 -0.87 -12.00
C ASP A 34 -27.94 0.32 -11.04
N ASP A 35 -27.63 0.04 -9.77
CA ASP A 35 -27.45 1.05 -8.76
C ASP A 35 -26.12 1.80 -9.01
N GLU A 36 -26.24 2.94 -9.69
CA GLU A 36 -25.18 3.95 -9.87
C GLU A 36 -24.53 4.41 -8.54
N THR A 37 -25.06 3.99 -7.38
CA THR A 37 -24.48 4.28 -6.06
C THR A 37 -23.49 3.24 -5.55
N ALA A 38 -23.20 2.16 -6.29
CA ALA A 38 -22.16 1.19 -5.93
C ALA A 38 -20.74 1.83 -5.98
N VAL A 39 -20.23 2.24 -4.82
CA VAL A 39 -18.93 2.91 -4.68
C VAL A 39 -17.81 1.86 -4.60
N ARG A 40 -17.26 1.44 -5.75
CA ARG A 40 -16.12 0.48 -5.80
C ARG A 40 -14.78 1.17 -5.49
N PRO A 41 -13.96 0.62 -4.60
CA PRO A 41 -12.63 1.16 -4.34
C PRO A 41 -11.75 1.00 -5.58
N ASN A 42 -11.09 2.09 -5.96
CA ASN A 42 -10.12 2.09 -7.04
C ASN A 42 -8.70 2.34 -6.49
N ALA A 43 -7.72 2.32 -7.38
CA ALA A 43 -6.32 2.51 -7.07
C ALA A 43 -6.04 3.81 -6.31
N PHE A 44 -6.83 4.87 -6.52
CA PHE A 44 -6.67 6.11 -5.76
C PHE A 44 -7.07 5.93 -4.28
N ASN A 45 -8.14 5.17 -3.99
CA ASN A 45 -8.57 4.88 -2.63
C ASN A 45 -7.51 4.06 -1.88
N PHE A 46 -7.03 2.96 -2.47
CA PHE A 46 -5.96 2.13 -1.92
C PHE A 46 -4.67 2.93 -1.71
N ASN A 47 -4.21 3.65 -2.74
CA ASN A 47 -3.00 4.47 -2.64
C ASN A 47 -3.10 5.55 -1.55
N SER A 48 -4.29 6.09 -1.30
CA SER A 48 -4.50 7.07 -0.24
C SER A 48 -4.29 6.44 1.15
N VAL A 49 -4.79 5.23 1.38
CA VAL A 49 -4.62 4.48 2.64
C VAL A 49 -3.17 4.02 2.81
N ILE A 50 -2.56 3.47 1.77
CA ILE A 50 -1.14 3.07 1.77
C ILE A 50 -0.26 4.28 2.13
N ASN A 51 -0.48 5.43 1.49
CA ASN A 51 0.28 6.65 1.82
C ASN A 51 0.01 7.14 3.25
N ALA A 52 -1.20 6.97 3.78
CA ALA A 52 -1.51 7.35 5.15
C ALA A 52 -0.71 6.50 6.15
N TRP A 53 -0.64 5.19 5.94
CA TRP A 53 0.19 4.28 6.72
C TRP A 53 1.69 4.59 6.56
N ALA A 54 2.17 4.74 5.31
CA ALA A 54 3.57 5.03 5.00
C ALA A 54 4.10 6.33 5.63
N ASN A 55 3.22 7.30 5.89
CA ASN A 55 3.59 8.59 6.49
C ASN A 55 3.18 8.74 7.97
N SER A 56 2.58 7.70 8.57
CA SER A 56 2.14 7.73 9.97
C SER A 56 3.31 7.77 10.96
N GLY A 57 4.42 7.10 10.63
CA GLY A 57 5.55 6.91 11.53
C GLY A 57 5.25 6.00 12.73
N GLU A 58 4.14 5.26 12.68
CA GLU A 58 3.76 4.26 13.68
C GLU A 58 4.56 2.96 13.45
N PHE A 59 4.88 2.24 14.53
CA PHE A 59 5.53 0.93 14.44
C PHE A 59 4.57 -0.08 13.79
N GLY A 60 5.05 -0.87 12.83
CA GLY A 60 4.23 -1.80 12.06
C GLY A 60 3.45 -1.14 10.93
N ALA A 61 3.55 0.19 10.74
CA ALA A 61 2.83 0.87 9.68
C ALA A 61 3.26 0.45 8.27
N ALA A 62 4.51 -0.01 8.10
CA ALA A 62 4.97 -0.55 6.82
C ALA A 62 4.26 -1.86 6.49
N GLY A 63 4.15 -2.78 7.46
CA GLY A 63 3.36 -4.01 7.31
C GLY A 63 1.88 -3.73 7.05
N ARG A 64 1.28 -2.73 7.73
CA ARG A 64 -0.09 -2.31 7.43
C ARG A 64 -0.23 -1.77 6.01
N ALA A 65 0.73 -1.00 5.53
CA ALA A 65 0.72 -0.50 4.15
C ALA A 65 0.82 -1.66 3.13
N GLU A 66 1.62 -2.68 3.43
CA GLU A 66 1.75 -3.89 2.62
C GLU A 66 0.44 -4.70 2.59
N GLU A 67 -0.20 -4.93 3.74
CA GLU A 67 -1.50 -5.63 3.78
C GLU A 67 -2.56 -4.95 2.89
N ILE A 68 -2.55 -3.61 2.80
CA ILE A 68 -3.49 -2.87 1.94
C ILE A 68 -3.13 -3.04 0.45
N LEU A 69 -1.85 -3.19 0.12
CA LEU A 69 -1.41 -3.51 -1.25
C LEU A 69 -1.83 -4.93 -1.63
N GLU A 70 -1.65 -5.91 -0.74
CA GLU A 70 -2.09 -7.30 -0.97
C GLU A 70 -3.62 -7.37 -1.17
N ARG A 71 -4.40 -6.58 -0.42
CA ARG A 71 -5.86 -6.49 -0.64
C ARG A 71 -6.20 -5.89 -2.00
N MET A 72 -5.41 -4.92 -2.47
CA MET A 72 -5.59 -4.31 -3.79
C MET A 72 -5.31 -5.32 -4.91
N GLU A 73 -4.27 -6.14 -4.76
CA GLU A 73 -3.94 -7.26 -5.65
C GLU A 73 -5.06 -8.31 -5.67
N ALA A 74 -5.50 -8.77 -4.50
CA ALA A 74 -6.57 -9.74 -4.39
C ALA A 74 -7.87 -9.26 -5.06
N LEU A 75 -8.22 -7.97 -4.86
CA LEU A 75 -9.40 -7.39 -5.50
C LEU A 75 -9.25 -7.37 -7.04
N TYR A 76 -8.07 -7.00 -7.55
CA TYR A 76 -7.81 -7.03 -8.99
C TYR A 76 -7.87 -8.45 -9.55
N ASP A 77 -7.31 -9.44 -8.86
CA ASP A 77 -7.33 -10.84 -9.28
C ASP A 77 -8.75 -11.43 -9.28
N ASP A 78 -9.57 -11.07 -8.29
CA ASP A 78 -10.95 -11.53 -8.16
C ASP A 78 -11.90 -10.87 -9.18
N THR A 79 -11.68 -9.60 -9.51
CA THR A 79 -12.62 -8.81 -10.33
C THR A 79 -12.16 -8.57 -11.76
N GLY A 80 -10.85 -8.59 -12.01
CA GLY A 80 -10.24 -8.13 -13.26
C GLY A 80 -10.42 -6.63 -13.52
N ASP A 81 -10.83 -5.85 -12.52
CA ASP A 81 -11.14 -4.42 -12.67
C ASP A 81 -9.84 -3.61 -12.84
N PRO A 82 -9.56 -3.03 -14.02
CA PRO A 82 -8.34 -2.26 -14.24
C PRO A 82 -8.23 -1.04 -13.32
N ASP A 83 -9.34 -0.52 -12.80
CA ASP A 83 -9.32 0.61 -11.88
C ASP A 83 -8.82 0.23 -10.48
N ALA A 84 -8.88 -1.05 -10.11
CA ALA A 84 -8.33 -1.59 -8.86
C ALA A 84 -6.89 -2.12 -8.99
N ARG A 85 -6.32 -2.11 -10.21
CA ARG A 85 -5.00 -2.69 -10.47
C ARG A 85 -3.86 -1.95 -9.75
N PRO A 86 -2.97 -2.66 -9.03
CA PRO A 86 -1.78 -2.08 -8.43
C PRO A 86 -0.93 -1.34 -9.45
N THR A 87 -0.30 -0.25 -9.01
CA THR A 87 0.55 0.59 -9.87
C THR A 87 1.93 0.72 -9.29
N ALA A 88 2.88 1.21 -10.09
CA ALA A 88 4.21 1.56 -9.57
C ALA A 88 4.14 2.56 -8.40
N ALA A 89 3.11 3.42 -8.35
CA ALA A 89 2.93 4.32 -7.21
C ALA A 89 2.55 3.58 -5.92
N SER A 90 1.72 2.54 -6.04
CA SER A 90 1.28 1.67 -4.93
C SER A 90 2.47 0.97 -4.28
N PHE A 91 3.25 0.25 -5.09
CA PHE A 91 4.50 -0.40 -4.66
C PHE A 91 5.51 0.58 -4.06
N ASN A 92 5.76 1.68 -4.76
CA ASN A 92 6.72 2.68 -4.28
C ASN A 92 6.34 3.27 -2.93
N ALA A 93 5.06 3.37 -2.61
CA ALA A 93 4.61 3.87 -1.32
C ALA A 93 4.88 2.87 -0.18
N VAL A 94 4.66 1.57 -0.39
CA VAL A 94 4.98 0.52 0.60
C VAL A 94 6.48 0.37 0.79
N ILE A 95 7.26 0.32 -0.30
CA ILE A 95 8.74 0.23 -0.23
C ILE A 95 9.32 1.45 0.49
N ASP A 96 8.80 2.65 0.23
CA ASP A 96 9.19 3.86 0.95
C ASP A 96 8.76 3.83 2.43
N ALA A 97 7.62 3.21 2.76
CA ALA A 97 7.21 2.97 4.15
C ALA A 97 8.24 2.10 4.87
N TYR A 98 8.64 0.98 4.28
CA TYR A 98 9.68 0.11 4.81
C TYR A 98 11.01 0.85 4.97
N ALA A 99 11.46 1.57 3.94
CA ALA A 99 12.68 2.37 4.01
C ALA A 99 12.66 3.45 5.11
N LYS A 100 11.48 3.89 5.56
CA LYS A 100 11.29 4.88 6.63
C LYS A 100 11.07 4.27 8.00
N SER A 101 10.47 3.07 8.08
CA SER A 101 10.07 2.41 9.32
C SER A 101 11.25 2.22 10.29
N GLY A 102 12.40 1.82 9.73
CA GLY A 102 13.45 1.25 10.57
C GLY A 102 12.89 0.05 11.33
N GLU A 103 12.23 -0.88 10.66
CA GLU A 103 12.04 -2.23 11.16
C GLU A 103 13.27 -3.08 10.77
N ASP A 104 13.56 -4.15 11.51
CA ASP A 104 14.80 -4.92 11.30
C ASP A 104 14.78 -5.69 9.98
N ASP A 105 13.59 -6.18 9.59
CA ASP A 105 13.28 -6.85 8.33
C ASP A 105 12.96 -5.88 7.18
N ALA A 106 12.95 -4.56 7.44
CA ALA A 106 12.47 -3.58 6.47
C ALA A 106 13.23 -3.59 5.14
N ALA A 107 14.54 -3.85 5.17
CA ALA A 107 15.34 -3.92 3.95
C ALA A 107 15.03 -5.17 3.11
N GLU A 108 14.80 -6.30 3.78
CA GLU A 108 14.44 -7.58 3.16
C GLU A 108 13.05 -7.48 2.54
N ARG A 109 12.06 -6.95 3.29
CA ARG A 109 10.69 -6.71 2.77
C ARG A 109 10.67 -5.74 1.60
N ALA A 110 11.45 -4.66 1.66
CA ALA A 110 11.55 -3.70 0.56
C ALA A 110 12.11 -4.34 -0.73
N GLU A 111 13.06 -5.27 -0.60
CA GLU A 111 13.62 -6.01 -1.73
C GLU A 111 12.66 -7.08 -2.26
N GLU A 112 11.95 -7.79 -1.38
CA GLU A 112 10.89 -8.73 -1.77
C GLU A 112 9.82 -8.03 -2.61
N LEU A 113 9.35 -6.86 -2.19
CA LEU A 113 8.38 -6.07 -2.94
C LEU A 113 8.91 -5.57 -4.29
N LEU A 114 10.21 -5.25 -4.38
CA LEU A 114 10.84 -4.92 -5.66
C LEU A 114 10.83 -6.13 -6.61
N ARG A 115 11.18 -7.32 -6.11
CA ARG A 115 11.14 -8.56 -6.90
C ARG A 115 9.72 -8.91 -7.34
N HIS A 116 8.75 -8.80 -6.44
CA HIS A 116 7.34 -9.02 -6.76
C HIS A 116 6.86 -8.09 -7.88
N MET A 117 7.25 -6.81 -7.81
CA MET A 117 6.97 -5.82 -8.86
C MET A 117 7.59 -6.20 -10.23
N GLU A 118 8.78 -6.80 -10.24
CA GLU A 118 9.48 -7.23 -11.47
C GLU A 118 8.94 -8.53 -12.07
N GLU A 119 8.54 -9.48 -11.22
CA GLU A 119 8.24 -10.85 -11.62
C GLU A 119 6.74 -11.12 -11.77
N ASP A 120 5.93 -10.58 -10.87
CA ASP A 120 4.54 -11.02 -10.68
C ASP A 120 3.49 -10.01 -11.18
N VAL A 121 3.87 -8.75 -11.41
CA VAL A 121 2.95 -7.69 -11.84
C VAL A 121 3.28 -7.17 -13.24
N PRO A 122 2.64 -7.70 -14.30
CA PRO A 122 2.86 -7.25 -15.67
C PRO A 122 2.69 -5.73 -15.82
N ASP A 123 3.43 -5.11 -16.74
CA ASP A 123 3.34 -3.66 -17.06
C ASP A 123 3.58 -2.68 -15.90
N VAL A 124 4.01 -3.17 -14.73
CA VAL A 124 4.34 -2.33 -13.57
C VAL A 124 5.86 -2.39 -13.36
N GLU A 125 6.58 -1.50 -14.02
CA GLU A 125 8.04 -1.50 -13.99
C GLU A 125 8.62 -0.66 -12.84
N PRO A 126 9.60 -1.20 -12.08
CA PRO A 126 10.35 -0.41 -11.12
C PRO A 126 11.00 0.79 -11.78
N ASN A 127 11.02 1.92 -11.06
CA ASN A 127 11.66 3.12 -11.54
C ASN A 127 12.75 3.58 -10.57
N ALA A 128 13.44 4.67 -10.92
CA ALA A 128 14.52 5.21 -10.09
C ALA A 128 14.11 5.45 -8.64
N ARG A 129 12.84 5.80 -8.37
CA ARG A 129 12.33 5.95 -7.00
C ARG A 129 12.31 4.61 -6.26
N THR A 130 11.88 3.54 -6.91
CA THR A 130 11.82 2.19 -6.35
C THR A 130 13.19 1.74 -5.86
N PHE A 131 14.19 1.78 -6.74
CA PHE A 131 15.56 1.41 -6.42
C PHE A 131 16.16 2.30 -5.32
N ASN A 132 15.93 3.62 -5.38
CA ASN A 132 16.42 4.54 -4.34
C ASN A 132 15.83 4.22 -2.96
N SER A 133 14.55 3.84 -2.88
CA SER A 133 13.91 3.45 -1.62
C SER A 133 14.51 2.16 -1.06
N VAL A 134 14.72 1.13 -1.89
CA VAL A 134 15.36 -0.13 -1.48
C VAL A 134 16.80 0.10 -0.99
N ILE A 135 17.59 0.86 -1.74
CA ILE A 135 18.97 1.23 -1.34
C ILE A 135 18.96 1.96 0.02
N ASN A 136 18.00 2.87 0.22
CA ASN A 136 17.86 3.60 1.48
C ASN A 136 17.45 2.69 2.64
N ALA A 137 16.64 1.66 2.40
CA ALA A 137 16.30 0.66 3.41
C ALA A 137 17.57 -0.12 3.84
N TRP A 138 18.34 -0.65 2.89
CA TRP A 138 19.61 -1.36 3.15
C TRP A 138 20.67 -0.49 3.82
N ALA A 139 20.79 0.79 3.42
CA ALA A 139 21.73 1.72 4.04
C ALA A 139 21.41 2.01 5.52
N LYS A 140 20.16 1.79 5.94
CA LYS A 140 19.72 1.97 7.32
C LYS A 140 19.77 0.68 8.13
N SER A 141 19.56 -0.49 7.52
CA SER A 141 19.70 -1.77 8.22
C SER A 141 21.14 -2.00 8.69
N GLY A 142 22.12 -1.71 7.82
CA GLY A 142 23.55 -1.83 8.19
C GLY A 142 24.05 -0.89 9.29
N ARG A 143 23.26 0.11 9.72
CA ARG A 143 23.57 0.92 10.93
C ARG A 143 23.14 0.24 12.23
N ARG A 144 22.37 -0.85 12.16
CA ARG A 144 21.89 -1.62 13.32
C ARG A 144 22.79 -2.80 13.65
N ASP A 145 23.52 -3.29 12.64
CA ASP A 145 24.47 -4.40 12.78
C ASP A 145 25.86 -3.97 13.29
N ALA A 146 26.07 -2.67 13.57
CA ALA A 146 27.35 -2.07 13.98
C ALA A 146 27.28 -1.45 15.38
#